data_AF-A0A9P9SBW1-F1
#
_entry.id   AF-A0A9P9SBW1-F1
#
_cell.length_a   1.000
_cell.length_b   1.000
_cell.length_c   1.000
_cell.angle_alpha   90.00
_cell.angle_beta   90.00
_cell.angle_gamma   90.00
#
_symmetry.space_group_name_H-M   'P 1'
#
loop_
_entity.id
_entity.type
_entity.pdbx_description
1 polymer ?
#
loop_
_entity_poly.entity_id
_entity_poly.type
_entity_poly.pdbx_seq_one_letter_code
_entity_poly.pdbx_strand_id
1 'polypeptide(L)'
;MGLHEIRKYIAEQGCQHLLQALPSHETLRWVLCTLGSPAIALFLGTADNRDIFAYLVRHGDKSHEMRFCARPVDSDNDMYPIQQDEVMQMPLDAPFKYNADDSNAGKRRFKVFVKWYFMAKGLLEDKEEGENSDYCRRFLNALKVVDEGRTAESISRRELVGGHATPSIVEQSPQDVRTTRGLCPTDPGNSSTPRSIGAKFPTPGNATPPVNAKKNDNEDLTQVRNYLDSVGMLHLLQNIPEPDQLQFFDQKHYPLALPKKLFVGHDTNNNNEIFAYMRYHATNYVIAFLSEGEDGSTTIINQEHVAKSRILHPFNKTYPKSALAIDQTDKSRFSIMVKWYFLAAGIANGIVLKEVKGFPEKFRAVLEFIARRMGSAAVQPPVNQTLVVEPLRVVIPSVHKDQTQSTSTATVACAKTVALATTVARATSSPLTDYDSPTTDYNLPSQQQTALTPRAAKRSAEDVAFEDLRKSFAEEQRLTKEVDKMNANLENLDAERQAFLAQWERQHSEVMEKKRRVDNDRKTVRKNIIDKTRAIPDIRE
;
A
#
# COMPACT_ATOMS: atom_id res chain seq x y z
N MET A 1 11.64 -25.86 -20.47
CA MET A 1 13.03 -25.40 -20.29
C MET A 1 13.77 -26.34 -19.37
N GLY A 2 15.03 -26.70 -19.67
CA GLY A 2 15.87 -27.48 -18.77
C GLY A 2 16.80 -26.67 -17.88
N LEU A 3 17.38 -27.37 -16.90
CA LEU A 3 18.36 -26.81 -15.97
C LEU A 3 19.63 -26.32 -16.69
N HIS A 4 19.95 -26.94 -17.83
CA HIS A 4 21.13 -26.61 -18.63
C HIS A 4 21.01 -25.22 -19.29
N GLU A 5 19.87 -24.90 -19.91
CA GLU A 5 19.66 -23.58 -20.53
C GLU A 5 19.70 -22.45 -19.49
N ILE A 6 19.16 -22.68 -18.29
CA ILE A 6 19.19 -21.71 -17.19
C ILE A 6 20.64 -21.43 -16.76
N ARG A 7 21.44 -22.48 -16.56
CA ARG A 7 22.86 -22.37 -16.19
C ARG A 7 23.66 -21.68 -17.31
N LYS A 8 23.43 -22.04 -18.56
CA LYS A 8 24.08 -21.42 -19.72
C LYS A 8 23.77 -19.92 -19.80
N TYR A 9 22.51 -19.52 -19.68
CA TYR A 9 22.12 -18.11 -19.67
C TYR A 9 22.79 -17.32 -18.53
N ILE A 10 22.84 -17.88 -17.32
CA ILE A 10 23.47 -17.22 -16.17
C ILE A 10 24.98 -17.06 -16.37
N ALA A 11 25.64 -18.06 -16.97
CA ALA A 11 27.05 -17.98 -17.34
C ALA A 11 27.30 -16.93 -18.44
N GLU A 12 26.45 -16.86 -19.47
CA GLU A 12 26.50 -15.82 -20.52
C GLU A 12 26.30 -14.40 -19.96
N GLN A 13 25.59 -14.25 -18.84
CA GLN A 13 25.44 -12.99 -18.11
C GLN A 13 26.55 -12.75 -17.06
N GLY A 14 27.60 -13.58 -17.00
CA GLY A 14 28.70 -13.45 -16.03
C GLY A 14 28.31 -13.71 -14.57
N CYS A 15 27.09 -14.19 -14.32
CA CYS A 15 26.48 -14.25 -12.98
C CYS A 15 26.57 -15.63 -12.30
N GLN A 16 27.49 -16.49 -12.76
CA GLN A 16 27.64 -17.87 -12.28
C GLN A 16 27.92 -17.99 -10.77
N HIS A 17 28.60 -16.99 -10.19
CA HIS A 17 28.87 -16.91 -8.76
C HIS A 17 27.57 -16.84 -7.92
N LEU A 18 26.49 -16.26 -8.44
CA LEU A 18 25.21 -16.18 -7.74
C LEU A 18 24.55 -17.56 -7.57
N LEU A 19 24.78 -18.50 -8.50
CA LEU A 19 24.34 -19.89 -8.36
C LEU A 19 25.17 -20.64 -7.30
N GLN A 20 26.46 -20.35 -7.20
CA GLN A 20 27.35 -20.94 -6.20
C GLN A 20 27.07 -20.41 -4.78
N ALA A 21 26.42 -19.25 -4.67
CA ALA A 21 25.98 -18.66 -3.40
C ALA A 21 24.73 -19.32 -2.80
N LEU A 22 24.00 -20.14 -3.57
CA LEU A 22 22.81 -20.86 -3.10
C LEU A 22 23.17 -22.18 -2.41
N PRO A 23 22.38 -22.63 -1.40
CA PRO A 23 22.46 -24.00 -0.91
C PRO A 23 22.08 -24.99 -2.01
N SER A 24 22.74 -26.15 -2.01
CA SER A 24 22.39 -27.26 -2.92
C SER A 24 20.95 -27.71 -2.66
N HIS A 25 20.26 -28.12 -3.73
CA HIS A 25 18.94 -28.74 -3.60
C HIS A 25 18.97 -30.02 -2.74
N GLU A 26 20.13 -30.67 -2.59
CA GLU A 26 20.35 -31.84 -1.71
C GLU A 26 20.41 -31.45 -0.22
N THR A 27 20.90 -30.24 0.09
CA THR A 27 21.03 -29.75 1.47
C THR A 27 19.75 -29.13 2.04
N LEU A 28 18.71 -28.97 1.22
CA LEU A 28 17.40 -28.47 1.66
C LEU A 28 16.55 -29.61 2.25
N ARG A 29 15.67 -29.27 3.20
CA ARG A 29 14.73 -30.22 3.80
C ARG A 29 13.56 -30.48 2.84
N TRP A 30 13.41 -31.73 2.41
CA TRP A 30 12.28 -32.21 1.61
C TRP A 30 11.48 -33.20 2.42
N VAL A 31 10.14 -33.13 2.33
CA VAL A 31 9.23 -34.03 3.05
C VAL A 31 8.26 -34.70 2.09
N LEU A 32 7.70 -35.85 2.50
CA LEU A 32 6.57 -36.45 1.80
C LEU A 32 5.35 -35.51 1.93
N CYS A 33 4.62 -35.30 0.84
CA CYS A 33 3.42 -34.47 0.83
C CYS A 33 2.33 -35.13 -0.02
N THR A 34 1.30 -35.63 0.65
CA THR A 34 0.17 -36.35 0.03
C THR A 34 -0.71 -35.46 -0.86
N LEU A 35 -0.62 -34.13 -0.70
CA LEU A 35 -1.30 -33.15 -1.56
C LEU A 35 -0.62 -32.98 -2.93
N GLY A 36 0.60 -33.48 -3.10
CA GLY A 36 1.45 -33.23 -4.26
C GLY A 36 1.52 -34.36 -5.30
N SER A 37 1.83 -33.98 -6.53
CA SER A 37 2.25 -34.86 -7.61
C SER A 37 3.45 -34.21 -8.33
N PRO A 38 4.69 -34.66 -8.11
CA PRO A 38 5.09 -35.77 -7.22
C PRO A 38 4.79 -35.47 -5.74
N ALA A 39 4.66 -36.52 -4.93
CA ALA A 39 4.28 -36.46 -3.51
C ALA A 39 5.41 -35.97 -2.58
N ILE A 40 6.14 -34.93 -3.00
CA ILE A 40 7.29 -34.34 -2.30
C ILE A 40 7.09 -32.83 -2.21
N ALA A 41 7.32 -32.28 -1.02
CA ALA A 41 7.32 -30.85 -0.76
C ALA A 41 8.68 -30.34 -0.29
N LEU A 42 8.97 -29.08 -0.60
CA LEU A 42 10.15 -28.34 -0.16
C LEU A 42 9.80 -27.51 1.07
N PHE A 43 10.53 -27.68 2.17
CA PHE A 43 10.42 -26.82 3.34
C PHE A 43 10.96 -25.41 3.05
N LEU A 44 10.23 -24.39 3.50
CA LEU A 44 10.51 -22.97 3.26
C LEU A 44 10.86 -22.19 4.54
N GLY A 45 10.50 -22.71 5.72
CA GLY A 45 10.69 -22.06 7.02
C GLY A 45 9.60 -22.47 8.02
N THR A 46 9.70 -21.99 9.26
CA THR A 46 8.72 -22.24 10.34
C THR A 46 8.15 -20.92 10.87
N ALA A 47 6.83 -20.79 10.92
CA ALA A 47 6.11 -19.60 11.36
C ALA A 47 4.89 -19.98 12.22
N ASP A 48 4.63 -19.26 13.32
CA ASP A 48 3.48 -19.50 14.22
C ASP A 48 3.31 -20.96 14.68
N ASN A 49 4.40 -21.65 15.01
CA ASN A 49 4.44 -23.10 15.31
C ASN A 49 3.96 -24.01 14.15
N ARG A 50 4.16 -23.56 12.90
CA ARG A 50 3.83 -24.31 11.67
C ARG A 50 5.04 -24.36 10.74
N ASP A 51 5.41 -25.55 10.29
CA ASP A 51 6.32 -25.75 9.17
C ASP A 51 5.61 -25.39 7.85
N ILE A 52 6.27 -24.61 7.00
CA ILE A 52 5.73 -24.08 5.75
C ILE A 52 6.41 -24.74 4.56
N PHE A 53 5.63 -25.17 3.56
CA PHE A 53 6.13 -25.93 2.41
C PHE A 53 5.60 -25.45 1.06
N ALA A 54 6.40 -25.61 0.02
CA ALA A 54 5.97 -25.57 -1.38
C ALA A 54 5.83 -27.00 -1.93
N TYR A 55 4.82 -27.25 -2.76
CA TYR A 55 4.64 -28.51 -3.48
C TYR A 55 4.10 -28.28 -4.89
N LEU A 56 4.16 -29.32 -5.72
CA LEU A 56 3.65 -29.31 -7.09
C LEU A 56 2.35 -30.11 -7.17
N VAL A 57 1.39 -29.62 -7.95
CA VAL A 57 0.15 -30.35 -8.27
C VAL A 57 0.01 -30.42 -9.79
N ARG A 58 -0.33 -31.60 -10.30
CA ARG A 58 -0.63 -31.81 -11.72
C ARG A 58 -2.11 -32.15 -11.88
N HIS A 59 -2.82 -31.35 -12.68
CA HIS A 59 -4.24 -31.53 -12.98
C HIS A 59 -4.41 -32.10 -14.38
N GLY A 60 -4.35 -33.42 -14.51
CA GLY A 60 -4.36 -34.12 -15.80
C GLY A 60 -3.13 -33.78 -16.65
N ASP A 61 -3.34 -33.42 -17.92
CA ASP A 61 -2.26 -33.06 -18.86
C ASP A 61 -1.79 -31.61 -18.76
N LYS A 62 -2.21 -30.87 -17.74
CA LYS A 62 -1.71 -29.52 -17.47
C LYS A 62 -0.29 -29.54 -16.92
N SER A 63 0.43 -28.43 -17.11
CA SER A 63 1.71 -28.14 -16.47
C SER A 63 1.60 -28.17 -14.93
N HIS A 64 2.72 -28.36 -14.25
CA HIS A 64 2.74 -28.46 -12.79
C HIS A 64 2.46 -27.09 -12.16
N GLU A 65 1.39 -27.02 -11.37
CA GLU A 65 1.04 -25.85 -10.59
C GLU A 65 1.76 -25.88 -9.23
N MET A 66 2.48 -24.81 -8.91
CA MET A 66 3.10 -24.64 -7.60
C MET A 66 2.09 -24.12 -6.57
N ARG A 67 1.91 -24.89 -5.50
CA ARG A 67 1.04 -24.58 -4.35
C ARG A 67 1.84 -24.63 -3.04
N PHE A 68 1.19 -24.22 -1.96
CA PHE A 68 1.79 -24.13 -0.62
C PHE A 68 0.90 -24.80 0.42
N CYS A 69 1.51 -25.39 1.44
CA CYS A 69 0.84 -25.96 2.60
C CYS A 69 1.58 -25.61 3.89
N ALA A 70 0.86 -25.63 5.00
CA ALA A 70 1.41 -25.59 6.36
C ALA A 70 1.16 -26.94 7.04
N ARG A 71 1.99 -27.25 8.04
CA ARG A 71 1.82 -28.38 8.96
C ARG A 71 2.21 -27.92 10.36
N PRO A 72 1.43 -28.15 11.43
CA PRO A 72 1.86 -27.85 12.79
C PRO A 72 3.18 -28.56 13.11
N VAL A 73 4.10 -27.91 13.84
CA VAL A 73 5.41 -28.52 14.17
C VAL A 73 5.25 -29.83 14.96
N ASP A 74 4.20 -29.90 15.80
CA ASP A 74 3.90 -31.04 16.67
C ASP A 74 2.97 -32.11 16.02
N SER A 75 2.55 -31.95 14.75
CA SER A 75 1.73 -32.94 14.03
C SER A 75 2.42 -33.42 12.75
N ASP A 76 2.59 -34.73 12.61
CA ASP A 76 3.28 -35.29 11.45
C ASP A 76 2.42 -35.37 10.18
N ASN A 77 1.08 -35.40 10.29
CA ASN A 77 0.18 -35.72 9.18
C ASN A 77 -0.77 -34.59 8.74
N ASP A 78 -1.00 -33.56 9.55
CA ASP A 78 -2.01 -32.52 9.25
C ASP A 78 -1.46 -31.42 8.32
N MET A 79 -1.08 -31.80 7.09
CA MET A 79 -0.76 -30.84 6.05
C MET A 79 -2.03 -30.23 5.45
N TYR A 80 -2.18 -28.92 5.52
CA TYR A 80 -3.32 -28.19 4.95
C TYR A 80 -2.88 -27.10 3.98
N PRO A 81 -3.64 -26.83 2.90
CA PRO A 81 -3.26 -25.85 1.89
C PRO A 81 -3.36 -24.42 2.43
N ILE A 82 -2.37 -23.59 2.09
CA ILE A 82 -2.32 -22.16 2.42
C ILE A 82 -2.16 -21.33 1.15
N GLN A 83 -2.56 -20.06 1.19
CA GLN A 83 -2.43 -19.18 0.03
C GLN A 83 -1.01 -18.64 -0.09
N GLN A 84 -0.55 -18.38 -1.31
CA GLN A 84 0.76 -17.75 -1.53
C GLN A 84 0.87 -16.41 -0.79
N ASP A 85 -0.21 -15.64 -0.74
CA ASP A 85 -0.28 -14.35 -0.07
C ASP A 85 -0.07 -14.45 1.45
N GLU A 86 -0.42 -15.59 2.06
CA GLU A 86 -0.10 -15.91 3.46
C GLU A 86 1.40 -16.20 3.61
N VAL A 87 1.96 -17.06 2.74
CA VAL A 87 3.38 -17.44 2.74
C VAL A 87 4.32 -16.24 2.57
N MET A 88 3.95 -15.22 1.77
CA MET A 88 4.79 -14.02 1.61
C MET A 88 4.82 -13.12 2.85
N GLN A 89 3.93 -13.32 3.82
CA GLN A 89 3.89 -12.57 5.09
C GLN A 89 4.58 -13.33 6.23
N MET A 90 4.99 -14.58 6.01
CA MET A 90 5.62 -15.42 7.02
C MET A 90 7.14 -15.22 7.09
N PRO A 91 7.76 -15.32 8.28
CA PRO A 91 9.22 -15.36 8.42
C PRO A 91 9.77 -16.68 7.86
N LEU A 92 10.11 -16.69 6.58
CA LEU A 92 10.72 -17.84 5.91
C LEU A 92 12.23 -17.96 6.23
N ASP A 93 12.82 -19.10 5.89
CA ASP A 93 14.25 -19.33 6.02
C ASP A 93 15.04 -18.81 4.80
N ALA A 94 16.36 -18.70 4.96
CA ALA A 94 17.27 -18.50 3.83
C ALA A 94 17.28 -19.75 2.92
N PRO A 95 17.27 -19.60 1.58
CA PRO A 95 17.33 -18.36 0.80
C PRO A 95 15.95 -17.78 0.43
N PHE A 96 14.85 -18.40 0.86
CA PHE A 96 13.49 -18.04 0.43
C PHE A 96 13.05 -16.67 0.92
N LYS A 97 13.41 -16.29 2.17
CA LYS A 97 13.06 -15.01 2.79
C LYS A 97 13.41 -13.78 1.95
N TYR A 98 14.54 -13.80 1.26
CA TYR A 98 14.98 -12.65 0.44
C TYR A 98 14.06 -12.39 -0.75
N ASN A 99 13.35 -13.41 -1.24
CA ASN A 99 12.39 -13.30 -2.33
C ASN A 99 10.92 -13.22 -1.87
N ALA A 100 10.65 -13.36 -0.57
CA ALA A 100 9.32 -13.26 0.01
C ALA A 100 8.89 -11.79 0.10
N ASP A 101 8.14 -11.36 -0.91
CA ASP A 101 7.68 -9.99 -1.10
C ASP A 101 6.21 -10.05 -1.56
N ASP A 102 5.35 -9.29 -0.88
CA ASP A 102 3.89 -9.29 -1.11
C ASP A 102 3.49 -8.72 -2.48
N SER A 103 4.41 -8.04 -3.16
CA SER A 103 4.19 -7.45 -4.46
C SER A 103 3.92 -8.53 -5.52
N ASN A 104 3.13 -8.17 -6.55
CA ASN A 104 2.89 -9.06 -7.69
C ASN A 104 4.18 -9.46 -8.43
N ALA A 105 5.24 -8.65 -8.34
CA ALA A 105 6.56 -8.98 -8.86
C ALA A 105 7.28 -9.97 -7.94
N GLY A 106 7.27 -9.72 -6.63
CA GLY A 106 7.80 -10.61 -5.59
C GLY A 106 7.20 -12.01 -5.65
N LYS A 107 5.86 -12.13 -5.62
CA LYS A 107 5.13 -13.40 -5.77
C LYS A 107 5.52 -14.19 -7.03
N ARG A 108 5.75 -13.52 -8.16
CA ARG A 108 6.22 -14.16 -9.41
C ARG A 108 7.68 -14.59 -9.31
N ARG A 109 8.55 -13.74 -8.78
CA ARG A 109 9.99 -13.97 -8.57
C ARG A 109 10.22 -15.14 -7.60
N PHE A 110 9.47 -15.18 -6.50
CA PHE A 110 9.45 -16.27 -5.52
C PHE A 110 9.06 -17.61 -6.14
N LYS A 111 7.94 -17.66 -6.89
CA LYS A 111 7.53 -18.90 -7.60
C LYS A 111 8.59 -19.38 -8.59
N VAL A 112 9.21 -18.48 -9.34
CA VAL A 112 10.33 -18.80 -10.26
C VAL A 112 11.54 -19.35 -9.47
N PHE A 113 11.90 -18.72 -8.36
CA PHE A 113 13.01 -19.15 -7.52
C PHE A 113 12.79 -20.54 -6.89
N VAL A 114 11.62 -20.79 -6.30
CA VAL A 114 11.25 -22.11 -5.76
C VAL A 114 11.16 -23.15 -6.89
N LYS A 115 10.64 -22.81 -8.07
CA LYS A 115 10.53 -23.74 -9.21
C LYS A 115 11.89 -24.23 -9.69
N TRP A 116 12.93 -23.39 -9.61
CA TRP A 116 14.29 -23.80 -9.91
C TRP A 116 14.78 -24.94 -9.00
N TYR A 117 14.43 -24.94 -7.71
CA TYR A 117 14.80 -26.04 -6.81
C TYR A 117 14.12 -27.37 -7.16
N PHE A 118 12.86 -27.34 -7.62
CA PHE A 118 12.17 -28.52 -8.12
C PHE A 118 12.80 -29.05 -9.42
N MET A 119 13.20 -28.16 -10.35
CA MET A 119 13.96 -28.54 -11.55
C MET A 119 15.36 -29.08 -11.20
N ALA A 120 16.06 -28.47 -10.24
CA ALA A 120 17.38 -28.92 -9.79
C ALA A 120 17.35 -30.32 -9.16
N LYS A 121 16.24 -30.68 -8.50
CA LYS A 121 15.98 -32.03 -7.95
C LYS A 121 15.46 -33.04 -8.99
N GLY A 122 15.22 -32.62 -10.24
CA GLY A 122 14.64 -33.48 -11.28
C GLY A 122 13.16 -33.82 -11.07
N LEU A 123 12.42 -33.03 -10.28
CA LEU A 123 10.97 -33.20 -10.05
C LEU A 123 10.09 -32.47 -11.08
N LEU A 124 10.70 -31.79 -12.04
CA LEU A 124 10.05 -31.10 -13.16
C LEU A 124 10.79 -31.44 -14.45
N GLU A 125 10.07 -31.90 -15.46
CA GLU A 125 10.65 -32.20 -16.77
C GLU A 125 10.93 -30.94 -17.60
N ASP A 126 12.00 -31.00 -18.38
CA ASP A 126 12.52 -29.89 -19.21
C ASP A 126 11.57 -29.43 -20.34
N LYS A 127 10.39 -30.05 -20.50
CA LYS A 127 9.48 -29.92 -21.64
C LYS A 127 8.34 -28.89 -21.48
N GLU A 128 8.24 -28.18 -20.37
CA GLU A 128 7.23 -27.10 -20.28
C GLU A 128 7.56 -25.96 -21.26
N GLU A 129 6.76 -25.85 -22.31
CA GLU A 129 6.82 -24.84 -23.37
C GLU A 129 6.27 -23.49 -22.88
N GLY A 130 7.18 -22.55 -22.59
CA GLY A 130 6.86 -21.16 -22.30
C GLY A 130 7.92 -20.23 -22.88
N GLU A 131 7.73 -18.92 -22.79
CA GLU A 131 8.72 -17.92 -23.24
C GLU A 131 10.02 -18.02 -22.44
N ASN A 132 10.94 -18.84 -22.95
CA ASN A 132 12.15 -19.27 -22.23
C ASN A 132 13.01 -18.09 -21.73
N SER A 133 13.14 -17.03 -22.52
CA SER A 133 13.95 -15.85 -22.19
C SER A 133 13.41 -15.03 -21.00
N ASP A 134 12.10 -15.07 -20.74
CA ASP A 134 11.47 -14.37 -19.61
C ASP A 134 11.69 -15.13 -18.29
N TYR A 135 11.65 -16.47 -18.29
CA TYR A 135 11.98 -17.27 -17.11
C TYR A 135 13.43 -17.05 -16.66
N CYS A 136 14.39 -17.21 -17.56
CA CYS A 136 15.82 -17.04 -17.24
C CYS A 136 16.13 -15.65 -16.68
N ARG A 137 15.53 -14.60 -17.25
CA ARG A 137 15.68 -13.21 -16.76
C ARG A 137 15.09 -13.03 -15.37
N ARG A 138 13.89 -13.56 -15.11
CA ARG A 138 13.24 -13.50 -13.79
C ARG A 138 14.02 -14.27 -12.72
N PHE A 139 14.57 -15.43 -13.08
CA PHE A 139 15.37 -16.23 -12.17
C PHE A 139 16.72 -15.55 -11.86
N LEU A 140 17.40 -14.97 -12.85
CA LEU A 140 18.59 -14.16 -12.61
C LEU A 140 18.30 -12.96 -11.69
N ASN A 141 17.15 -12.29 -11.84
CA ASN A 141 16.74 -11.23 -10.92
C ASN A 141 16.44 -11.76 -9.51
N ALA A 142 15.89 -12.97 -9.37
CA ALA A 142 15.70 -13.63 -8.07
C ALA A 142 17.04 -13.92 -7.36
N LEU A 143 18.06 -14.35 -8.12
CA LEU A 143 19.40 -14.60 -7.62
C LEU A 143 20.09 -13.32 -7.09
N LYS A 144 19.98 -12.20 -7.83
CA LYS A 144 20.52 -10.91 -7.40
C LYS A 144 19.93 -10.46 -6.07
N VAL A 145 18.61 -10.57 -5.92
CA VAL A 145 17.90 -10.24 -4.68
C VAL A 145 18.34 -11.12 -3.49
N VAL A 146 18.67 -12.41 -3.71
CA VAL A 146 19.25 -13.26 -2.65
C VAL A 146 20.63 -12.77 -2.23
N ASP A 147 21.50 -12.41 -3.18
CA ASP A 147 22.87 -12.00 -2.86
C ASP A 147 22.93 -10.60 -2.23
N GLU A 148 22.10 -9.66 -2.70
CA GLU A 148 21.85 -8.36 -2.08
C GLU A 148 21.38 -8.53 -0.62
N GLY A 149 20.35 -9.35 -0.39
CA GLY A 149 19.82 -9.61 0.96
C GLY A 149 20.82 -10.30 1.89
N ARG A 150 21.56 -11.30 1.38
CA ARG A 150 22.63 -11.98 2.14
C ARG A 150 23.78 -11.04 2.49
N THR A 151 24.12 -10.13 1.58
CA THR A 151 25.17 -9.12 1.79
C THR A 151 24.75 -8.09 2.84
N ALA A 152 23.50 -7.61 2.77
CA ALA A 152 22.94 -6.71 3.78
C ALA A 152 22.96 -7.34 5.19
N GLU A 153 22.48 -8.59 5.34
CA GLU A 153 22.55 -9.30 6.63
C GLU A 153 23.99 -9.50 7.12
N SER A 154 24.93 -9.75 6.21
CA SER A 154 26.36 -9.90 6.54
C SER A 154 27.01 -8.60 7.01
N ILE A 155 26.56 -7.45 6.50
CA ILE A 155 27.01 -6.11 6.92
C ILE A 155 26.44 -5.80 8.30
N SER A 156 25.12 -5.88 8.49
CA SER A 156 24.50 -5.58 9.79
C SER A 156 25.02 -6.47 10.93
N ARG A 157 25.34 -7.73 10.63
CA ARG A 157 25.96 -8.66 11.60
C ARG A 157 27.40 -8.26 11.98
N ARG A 158 28.14 -7.57 11.12
CA ARG A 158 29.47 -7.01 11.44
C ARG A 158 29.36 -5.72 12.24
N GLU A 159 28.42 -4.85 11.89
CA GLU A 159 28.22 -3.58 12.61
C GLU A 159 27.78 -3.80 14.07
N LEU A 160 26.90 -4.78 14.32
CA LEU A 160 26.48 -5.17 15.68
C LEU A 160 27.60 -5.77 16.55
N VAL A 161 28.72 -6.19 15.95
CA VAL A 161 29.91 -6.74 16.64
C VAL A 161 31.07 -5.72 16.63
N GLY A 162 30.96 -4.62 15.87
CA GLY A 162 32.02 -3.62 15.65
C GLY A 162 32.14 -2.53 16.71
N GLY A 163 31.36 -2.59 17.79
CA GLY A 163 31.48 -1.68 18.93
C GLY A 163 32.74 -1.95 19.76
N HIS A 164 33.78 -1.14 19.57
CA HIS A 164 35.12 -1.22 20.16
C HIS A 164 36.03 -2.39 19.72
N ALA A 165 36.87 -2.10 18.73
CA ALA A 165 38.25 -2.59 18.70
C ALA A 165 39.17 -1.56 18.02
N THR A 166 39.93 -0.80 18.82
CA THR A 166 41.19 -0.19 18.33
C THR A 166 42.24 -1.29 18.12
N PRO A 167 43.16 -1.14 17.17
CA PRO A 167 44.07 -2.23 16.82
C PRO A 167 45.13 -2.42 17.91
N SER A 168 45.22 -3.64 18.45
CA SER A 168 46.36 -4.05 19.26
C SER A 168 46.92 -5.41 18.84
N ILE A 169 48.22 -5.34 18.61
CA ILE A 169 49.21 -6.33 18.19
C ILE A 169 49.08 -7.68 18.92
N VAL A 170 49.10 -8.75 18.10
CA VAL A 170 49.74 -10.08 18.31
C VAL A 170 50.19 -10.46 19.75
N GLU A 171 49.58 -11.51 20.32
CA GLU A 171 50.33 -12.57 21.02
C GLU A 171 49.56 -13.91 21.05
N GLN A 172 50.23 -15.02 21.37
CA GLN A 172 49.85 -16.40 21.01
C GLN A 172 49.48 -17.29 22.23
N SER A 173 48.36 -18.04 22.15
CA SER A 173 48.12 -19.41 22.72
C SER A 173 48.42 -19.75 24.21
N PRO A 174 48.07 -20.95 24.75
CA PRO A 174 47.01 -21.92 24.39
C PRO A 174 46.16 -22.45 25.61
N GLN A 175 45.11 -23.24 25.29
CA GLN A 175 44.47 -24.38 26.01
C GLN A 175 44.43 -24.49 27.56
N ASP A 176 43.22 -24.68 28.11
CA ASP A 176 42.75 -25.83 28.97
C ASP A 176 41.39 -25.49 29.66
N VAL A 177 40.58 -26.32 30.36
CA VAL A 177 40.10 -27.73 30.33
C VAL A 177 38.95 -27.84 31.39
N ARG A 178 37.84 -28.55 31.08
CA ARG A 178 36.86 -29.23 31.99
C ARG A 178 35.90 -28.51 33.00
N THR A 179 34.59 -28.78 32.79
CA THR A 179 33.62 -29.51 33.69
C THR A 179 33.08 -28.94 35.02
N THR A 180 31.74 -28.79 35.12
CA THR A 180 30.76 -29.41 36.08
C THR A 180 29.39 -28.68 35.92
N ARG A 181 28.24 -29.27 35.60
CA ARG A 181 27.34 -30.25 36.27
C ARG A 181 26.83 -29.83 37.67
N GLY A 182 25.53 -29.49 37.74
CA GLY A 182 24.72 -29.35 38.96
C GLY A 182 23.25 -29.65 38.64
N LEU A 183 22.52 -30.32 39.55
CA LEU A 183 21.18 -30.90 39.32
C LEU A 183 20.08 -30.23 40.19
N CYS A 184 18.82 -30.53 39.84
CA CYS A 184 17.57 -30.16 40.53
C CYS A 184 17.52 -30.51 42.04
N PRO A 185 16.52 -30.01 42.78
CA PRO A 185 15.27 -30.81 42.92
C PRO A 185 13.93 -30.05 42.87
N THR A 186 12.86 -30.85 42.76
CA THR A 186 11.41 -30.55 42.75
C THR A 186 10.81 -30.29 44.13
N ASP A 187 9.57 -29.76 44.21
CA ASP A 187 8.41 -30.45 44.85
C ASP A 187 7.03 -29.73 44.71
N PRO A 188 5.88 -30.38 45.04
CA PRO A 188 4.57 -30.09 44.41
C PRO A 188 3.36 -29.80 45.36
N GLY A 189 2.16 -29.61 44.79
CA GLY A 189 0.84 -29.63 45.48
C GLY A 189 -0.12 -28.55 44.93
N ASN A 190 -1.15 -28.78 44.10
CA ASN A 190 -2.25 -29.78 44.03
C ASN A 190 -3.48 -29.46 44.92
N SER A 191 -4.57 -28.93 44.34
CA SER A 191 -5.94 -29.06 44.88
C SER A 191 -7.04 -28.79 43.82
N SER A 192 -8.19 -29.44 43.98
CA SER A 192 -9.42 -29.37 43.16
C SER A 192 -10.63 -29.43 44.13
N THR A 193 -11.88 -29.13 43.81
CA THR A 193 -12.68 -28.95 42.56
C THR A 193 -13.89 -28.03 42.98
N PRO A 194 -15.07 -27.91 42.32
CA PRO A 194 -15.53 -28.14 40.94
C PRO A 194 -16.32 -26.97 40.30
N ARG A 195 -16.85 -27.21 39.08
CA ARG A 195 -17.83 -26.37 38.35
C ARG A 195 -19.09 -26.02 39.17
N SER A 196 -19.65 -24.83 38.92
CA SER A 196 -21.11 -24.62 38.93
C SER A 196 -21.54 -23.69 37.78
N ILE A 197 -22.78 -23.87 37.33
CA ILE A 197 -23.38 -23.24 36.15
C ILE A 197 -24.02 -21.90 36.54
N GLY A 198 -23.86 -20.86 35.71
CA GLY A 198 -24.45 -19.55 36.00
C GLY A 198 -24.12 -18.45 35.00
N ALA A 199 -24.46 -18.65 33.72
CA ALA A 199 -24.30 -17.60 32.71
C ALA A 199 -25.30 -16.44 32.98
N LYS A 200 -24.80 -15.35 33.57
CA LYS A 200 -25.41 -14.02 33.49
C LYS A 200 -24.46 -13.11 32.71
N PHE A 201 -24.93 -12.61 31.57
CA PHE A 201 -24.23 -11.59 30.80
C PHE A 201 -24.03 -10.33 31.65
N PRO A 202 -22.81 -9.79 31.77
CA PRO A 202 -22.63 -8.40 32.16
C PRO A 202 -22.94 -7.53 30.94
N THR A 203 -23.91 -6.62 31.07
CA THR A 203 -24.11 -5.52 30.12
C THR A 203 -23.08 -4.42 30.40
N PRO A 204 -22.18 -4.06 29.46
CA PRO A 204 -21.61 -2.73 29.41
C PRO A 204 -22.58 -1.85 28.60
N GLY A 205 -23.26 -0.85 29.14
CA GLY A 205 -22.83 0.04 30.21
C GLY A 205 -22.29 1.31 29.54
N ASN A 206 -23.13 2.35 29.47
CA ASN A 206 -22.84 3.60 28.76
C ASN A 206 -21.54 4.23 29.28
N ALA A 207 -20.44 4.06 28.54
CA ALA A 207 -19.19 4.75 28.80
C ALA A 207 -19.26 6.16 28.20
N THR A 208 -19.51 7.16 29.05
CA THR A 208 -19.33 8.57 28.71
C THR A 208 -17.90 8.79 28.18
N PRO A 209 -17.68 9.53 27.08
CA PRO A 209 -16.32 9.74 26.57
C PRO A 209 -15.45 10.49 27.58
N PRO A 210 -14.14 10.19 27.69
CA PRO A 210 -13.23 10.99 28.48
C PRO A 210 -13.09 12.38 27.85
N VAL A 211 -13.63 13.38 28.53
CA VAL A 211 -13.43 14.80 28.22
C VAL A 211 -11.93 15.12 28.31
N ASN A 212 -11.41 15.82 27.30
CA ASN A 212 -10.03 16.34 27.11
C ASN A 212 -9.15 15.67 26.03
N ALA A 213 -9.72 15.37 24.86
CA ALA A 213 -8.96 15.59 23.62
C ALA A 213 -9.07 17.09 23.26
N LYS A 214 -7.94 17.80 23.15
CA LYS A 214 -7.95 19.14 22.54
C LYS A 214 -8.55 19.01 21.14
N LYS A 215 -9.52 19.88 20.83
CA LYS A 215 -10.15 19.99 19.51
C LYS A 215 -9.13 20.52 18.50
N ASN A 216 -8.22 19.66 18.07
CA ASN A 216 -7.47 19.86 16.84
C ASN A 216 -8.53 19.81 15.73
N ASP A 217 -8.91 20.98 15.24
CA ASP A 217 -9.86 21.08 14.13
C ASP A 217 -9.33 20.24 12.97
N ASN A 218 -10.17 19.34 12.47
CA ASN A 218 -9.80 18.34 11.49
C ASN A 218 -9.62 19.04 10.14
N GLU A 219 -8.39 19.47 9.86
CA GLU A 219 -8.03 20.27 8.68
C GLU A 219 -8.42 19.55 7.38
N ASP A 220 -8.10 18.27 7.26
CA ASP A 220 -8.50 17.42 6.13
C ASP A 220 -10.04 17.38 5.95
N LEU A 221 -10.80 17.17 7.03
CA LEU A 221 -12.27 17.17 6.99
C LEU A 221 -12.82 18.54 6.58
N THR A 222 -12.20 19.61 7.07
CA THR A 222 -12.55 21.00 6.74
C THR A 222 -12.27 21.27 5.26
N GLN A 223 -11.14 20.82 4.73
CA GLN A 223 -10.79 20.91 3.32
C GLN A 223 -11.80 20.16 2.43
N VAL A 224 -12.20 18.93 2.79
CA VAL A 224 -13.23 18.19 2.03
C VAL A 224 -14.60 18.88 2.09
N ARG A 225 -15.00 19.41 3.26
CA ARG A 225 -16.27 20.15 3.40
C ARG A 225 -16.26 21.44 2.58
N ASN A 226 -15.20 22.25 2.66
CA ASN A 226 -15.03 23.48 1.88
C ASN A 226 -15.03 23.19 0.38
N TYR A 227 -14.39 22.10 -0.06
CA TYR A 227 -14.48 21.65 -1.45
C TYR A 227 -15.93 21.35 -1.86
N LEU A 228 -16.65 20.52 -1.08
CA LEU A 228 -18.05 20.17 -1.39
C LEU A 228 -18.98 21.39 -1.39
N ASP A 229 -18.74 22.37 -0.52
CA ASP A 229 -19.49 23.63 -0.46
C ASP A 229 -19.22 24.52 -1.68
N SER A 230 -17.94 24.72 -2.05
CA SER A 230 -17.55 25.53 -3.21
C SER A 230 -18.08 25.01 -4.57
N VAL A 231 -18.46 23.73 -4.64
CA VAL A 231 -19.10 23.11 -5.81
C VAL A 231 -20.61 22.87 -5.64
N GLY A 232 -21.24 23.39 -4.57
CA GLY A 232 -22.68 23.31 -4.31
C GLY A 232 -23.20 21.93 -3.89
N MET A 233 -22.30 20.99 -3.55
CA MET A 233 -22.61 19.59 -3.29
C MET A 233 -22.60 19.21 -1.80
N LEU A 234 -22.43 20.17 -0.88
CA LEU A 234 -22.42 19.92 0.57
C LEU A 234 -23.70 19.22 1.06
N HIS A 235 -24.85 19.55 0.47
CA HIS A 235 -26.15 18.92 0.75
C HIS A 235 -26.13 17.39 0.57
N LEU A 236 -25.24 16.83 -0.25
CA LEU A 236 -25.17 15.39 -0.46
C LEU A 236 -24.72 14.61 0.78
N LEU A 237 -24.05 15.25 1.75
CA LEU A 237 -23.71 14.63 3.03
C LEU A 237 -24.95 14.29 3.87
N GLN A 238 -26.06 15.03 3.70
CA GLN A 238 -27.32 14.76 4.43
C GLN A 238 -28.02 13.46 3.97
N ASN A 239 -27.54 12.83 2.88
CA ASN A 239 -28.07 11.57 2.37
C ASN A 239 -27.36 10.33 2.93
N ILE A 240 -26.31 10.52 3.75
CA ILE A 240 -25.53 9.44 4.36
C ILE A 240 -25.56 9.59 5.89
N PRO A 241 -25.37 8.49 6.66
CA PRO A 241 -25.24 8.59 8.10
C PRO A 241 -24.07 9.47 8.50
N GLU A 242 -24.21 10.25 9.56
CA GLU A 242 -23.09 10.96 10.18
C GLU A 242 -22.13 9.96 10.87
N PRO A 243 -20.85 10.31 11.12
CA PRO A 243 -19.85 9.38 11.64
C PRO A 243 -20.17 8.80 13.03
N ASP A 244 -20.95 9.52 13.84
CA ASP A 244 -21.43 9.13 15.17
C ASP A 244 -22.62 8.14 15.11
N GLN A 245 -23.31 8.06 13.98
CA GLN A 245 -24.37 7.08 13.70
C GLN A 245 -23.81 5.72 13.25
N LEU A 246 -22.51 5.64 12.95
CA LEU A 246 -21.82 4.38 12.63
C LEU A 246 -20.99 3.89 13.82
N GLN A 247 -20.89 2.57 13.94
CA GLN A 247 -20.21 1.94 15.07
C GLN A 247 -18.74 1.68 14.75
N PHE A 248 -17.84 2.30 15.52
CA PHE A 248 -16.40 2.06 15.49
C PHE A 248 -15.96 1.30 16.74
N PHE A 249 -15.22 0.22 16.53
CA PHE A 249 -14.72 -0.66 17.58
C PHE A 249 -13.20 -0.61 17.64
N ASP A 250 -12.62 -0.73 18.83
CA ASP A 250 -11.17 -0.88 18.97
C ASP A 250 -10.70 -2.22 18.42
N GLN A 251 -9.54 -2.21 17.76
CA GLN A 251 -8.84 -3.42 17.34
C GLN A 251 -7.38 -3.38 17.76
N LYS A 252 -6.87 -4.55 18.21
CA LYS A 252 -5.46 -4.75 18.58
C LYS A 252 -4.81 -5.91 17.82
N HIS A 253 -5.58 -6.68 17.06
CA HIS A 253 -5.13 -7.90 16.37
C HIS A 253 -4.25 -7.64 15.14
N TYR A 254 -4.31 -6.44 14.56
CA TYR A 254 -3.55 -6.08 13.36
C TYR A 254 -2.60 -4.90 13.64
N PRO A 255 -1.31 -5.14 13.94
CA PRO A 255 -0.39 -4.08 14.37
C PRO A 255 -0.06 -3.05 13.27
N LEU A 256 -0.28 -3.39 11.99
CA LEU A 256 -0.14 -2.48 10.84
C LEU A 256 -1.44 -1.74 10.49
N ALA A 257 -2.46 -1.79 11.35
CA ALA A 257 -3.75 -1.15 11.11
C ALA A 257 -4.01 0.05 12.03
N LEU A 258 -4.88 0.95 11.58
CA LEU A 258 -5.41 2.02 12.44
C LEU A 258 -6.17 1.39 13.63
N PRO A 259 -6.19 2.04 14.81
CA PRO A 259 -6.66 1.43 16.06
C PRO A 259 -8.15 1.09 16.11
N LYS A 260 -8.93 1.51 15.10
CA LYS A 260 -10.37 1.26 14.99
C LYS A 260 -10.72 0.43 13.76
N LYS A 261 -11.76 -0.38 13.87
CA LYS A 261 -12.49 -1.02 12.78
C LYS A 261 -13.92 -0.45 12.72
N LEU A 262 -14.48 -0.34 11.52
CA LEU A 262 -15.81 0.24 11.25
C LEU A 262 -16.79 -0.88 10.91
N PHE A 263 -17.92 -0.95 11.61
CA PHE A 263 -18.97 -1.90 11.28
C PHE A 263 -19.66 -1.53 9.96
N VAL A 264 -19.76 -2.48 9.02
CA VAL A 264 -20.35 -2.25 7.68
C VAL A 264 -21.54 -3.16 7.37
N GLY A 265 -21.83 -4.18 8.18
CA GLY A 265 -23.03 -5.01 8.09
C GLY A 265 -22.80 -6.46 8.51
N HIS A 266 -23.63 -7.39 8.02
CA HIS A 266 -23.55 -8.82 8.38
C HIS A 266 -23.37 -9.71 7.14
N ASP A 267 -22.66 -10.82 7.28
CA ASP A 267 -22.61 -11.87 6.26
C ASP A 267 -24.00 -12.46 6.00
N THR A 268 -24.30 -12.80 4.74
CA THR A 268 -25.58 -13.44 4.38
C THR A 268 -25.63 -14.91 4.81
N ASN A 269 -24.49 -15.60 4.90
CA ASN A 269 -24.45 -17.06 5.07
C ASN A 269 -24.47 -17.52 6.53
N ASN A 270 -23.68 -16.88 7.40
CA ASN A 270 -23.51 -17.25 8.80
C ASN A 270 -23.94 -16.15 9.79
N ASN A 271 -24.41 -14.99 9.29
CA ASN A 271 -24.81 -13.83 10.10
C ASN A 271 -23.67 -13.18 10.92
N ASN A 272 -22.41 -13.52 10.66
CA ASN A 272 -21.25 -12.90 11.28
C ASN A 272 -21.19 -11.38 11.02
N GLU A 273 -20.62 -10.64 11.96
CA GLU A 273 -20.42 -9.19 11.85
C GLU A 273 -19.27 -8.87 10.89
N ILE A 274 -19.49 -7.99 9.92
CA ILE A 274 -18.48 -7.56 8.96
C ILE A 274 -17.97 -6.17 9.34
N PHE A 275 -16.65 -6.07 9.49
CA PHE A 275 -15.95 -4.82 9.74
C PHE A 275 -15.00 -4.47 8.59
N ALA A 276 -14.90 -3.18 8.30
CA ALA A 276 -13.88 -2.60 7.42
C ALA A 276 -12.82 -1.89 8.26
N TYR A 277 -11.54 -2.07 7.92
CA TYR A 277 -10.43 -1.44 8.64
C TYR A 277 -9.35 -0.93 7.69
N MET A 278 -8.65 0.12 8.12
CA MET A 278 -7.52 0.68 7.37
C MET A 278 -6.22 0.01 7.83
N ARG A 279 -5.50 -0.63 6.90
CA ARG A 279 -4.16 -1.19 7.16
C ARG A 279 -3.10 -0.60 6.24
N TYR A 280 -1.93 -0.31 6.77
CA TYR A 280 -0.78 0.13 5.98
C TYR A 280 -0.27 -1.04 5.14
N HIS A 281 -0.04 -0.82 3.85
CA HIS A 281 0.41 -1.84 2.90
C HIS A 281 1.37 -1.22 1.89
N ALA A 282 2.61 -1.71 1.85
CA ALA A 282 3.75 -1.20 1.07
C ALA A 282 4.06 0.30 1.29
N THR A 283 3.22 1.20 0.76
CA THR A 283 3.41 2.66 0.79
C THR A 283 2.14 3.45 1.15
N ASN A 284 1.00 2.80 1.34
CA ASN A 284 -0.27 3.47 1.59
C ASN A 284 -1.26 2.62 2.41
N TYR A 285 -2.19 3.26 3.12
CA TYR A 285 -3.30 2.60 3.78
C TYR A 285 -4.32 2.11 2.75
N VAL A 286 -4.68 0.83 2.87
CA VAL A 286 -5.72 0.15 2.09
C VAL A 286 -6.87 -0.26 3.00
N ILE A 287 -8.08 -0.34 2.44
CA ILE A 287 -9.24 -0.89 3.14
C ILE A 287 -9.18 -2.42 3.05
N ALA A 288 -9.19 -3.07 4.20
CA ALA A 288 -9.33 -4.52 4.35
C ALA A 288 -10.63 -4.82 5.11
N PHE A 289 -11.07 -6.09 5.04
CA PHE A 289 -12.32 -6.53 5.63
C PHE A 289 -12.11 -7.79 6.46
N LEU A 290 -12.85 -7.87 7.56
CA LEU A 290 -12.89 -9.03 8.43
C LEU A 290 -14.34 -9.37 8.76
N SER A 291 -14.59 -10.66 9.01
CA SER A 291 -15.85 -11.22 9.46
C SER A 291 -15.61 -11.87 10.83
N GLU A 292 -16.37 -11.43 11.84
CA GLU A 292 -16.28 -11.89 13.22
C GLU A 292 -17.54 -12.67 13.64
N GLY A 293 -17.33 -13.88 14.15
CA GLY A 293 -18.39 -14.73 14.70
C GLY A 293 -18.65 -14.45 16.18
N GLU A 294 -19.80 -14.93 16.67
CA GLU A 294 -20.17 -14.86 18.11
C GLU A 294 -19.17 -15.58 19.03
N ASP A 295 -18.41 -16.53 18.49
CA ASP A 295 -17.32 -17.25 19.15
C ASP A 295 -16.00 -16.45 19.23
N GLY A 296 -15.97 -15.24 18.67
CA GLY A 296 -14.77 -14.41 18.54
C GLY A 296 -13.84 -14.83 17.40
N SER A 297 -14.23 -15.82 16.58
CA SER A 297 -13.44 -16.20 15.39
C SER A 297 -13.40 -15.04 14.41
N THR A 298 -12.19 -14.63 14.02
CA THR A 298 -11.96 -13.52 13.07
C THR A 298 -11.41 -14.07 11.76
N THR A 299 -12.08 -13.80 10.65
CA THR A 299 -11.68 -14.26 9.31
C THR A 299 -11.52 -13.08 8.36
N ILE A 300 -10.40 -13.01 7.63
CA ILE A 300 -10.20 -11.96 6.60
C ILE A 300 -11.03 -12.34 5.38
N ILE A 301 -11.87 -11.41 4.90
CA ILE A 301 -12.76 -11.65 3.75
C ILE A 301 -12.47 -10.68 2.60
N ASN A 302 -12.75 -11.12 1.37
CA ASN A 302 -12.56 -10.30 0.18
C ASN A 302 -13.75 -9.38 -0.06
N GLN A 303 -13.51 -8.23 -0.70
CA GLN A 303 -14.56 -7.22 -0.96
C GLN A 303 -15.70 -7.76 -1.87
N GLU A 304 -15.41 -8.75 -2.71
CA GLU A 304 -16.37 -9.52 -3.50
C GLU A 304 -17.38 -10.30 -2.66
N HIS A 305 -17.00 -10.69 -1.44
CA HIS A 305 -17.88 -11.34 -0.48
C HIS A 305 -18.71 -10.30 0.28
N VAL A 306 -18.08 -9.18 0.67
CA VAL A 306 -18.73 -8.06 1.37
C VAL A 306 -19.92 -7.50 0.59
N ALA A 307 -19.81 -7.29 -0.73
CA ALA A 307 -20.94 -6.74 -1.50
C ALA A 307 -22.09 -7.73 -1.77
N LYS A 308 -21.85 -9.03 -1.55
CA LYS A 308 -22.90 -10.07 -1.56
C LYS A 308 -23.53 -10.27 -0.18
N SER A 309 -23.00 -9.59 0.83
CA SER A 309 -23.43 -9.65 2.22
C SER A 309 -24.52 -8.60 2.52
N ARG A 310 -25.16 -8.69 3.69
CA ARG A 310 -26.17 -7.73 4.18
C ARG A 310 -25.48 -6.48 4.73
N ILE A 311 -24.89 -5.70 3.84
CA ILE A 311 -24.21 -4.43 4.15
C ILE A 311 -25.19 -3.27 4.38
N LEU A 312 -24.79 -2.36 5.28
CA LEU A 312 -25.58 -1.21 5.71
C LEU A 312 -25.54 -0.05 4.71
N HIS A 313 -26.47 0.90 4.85
CA HIS A 313 -26.35 2.22 4.19
C HIS A 313 -25.21 3.00 4.89
N PRO A 314 -24.30 3.67 4.16
CA PRO A 314 -24.34 3.94 2.72
C PRO A 314 -23.56 2.95 1.85
N PHE A 315 -22.85 1.99 2.47
CA PHE A 315 -22.01 1.00 1.80
C PHE A 315 -22.79 0.17 0.76
N ASN A 316 -24.04 -0.19 1.05
CA ASN A 316 -24.91 -0.90 0.11
C ASN A 316 -25.32 -0.09 -1.14
N LYS A 317 -25.06 1.22 -1.17
CA LYS A 317 -25.31 2.09 -2.33
C LYS A 317 -24.07 2.33 -3.18
N THR A 318 -22.87 1.91 -2.78
CA THR A 318 -21.65 2.10 -3.59
C THR A 318 -21.54 1.13 -4.77
N TYR A 319 -22.40 0.10 -4.81
CA TYR A 319 -22.52 -0.92 -5.87
C TYR A 319 -23.80 -0.73 -6.69
N PRO A 320 -23.89 -1.20 -7.96
CA PRO A 320 -25.13 -1.26 -8.74
C PRO A 320 -26.16 -2.23 -8.14
N LYS A 321 -27.45 -2.07 -8.51
CA LYS A 321 -28.56 -2.89 -7.96
C LYS A 321 -28.54 -4.35 -8.44
N SER A 322 -27.87 -4.62 -9.56
CA SER A 322 -27.92 -5.88 -10.33
C SER A 322 -26.53 -6.36 -10.75
N ALA A 323 -25.48 -5.98 -10.03
CA ALA A 323 -24.11 -6.36 -10.33
C ALA A 323 -23.86 -7.83 -9.96
N LEU A 324 -23.87 -8.72 -10.95
CA LEU A 324 -23.44 -10.12 -10.80
C LEU A 324 -21.94 -10.22 -10.48
N ALA A 325 -21.16 -9.24 -10.92
CA ALA A 325 -19.75 -9.07 -10.63
C ALA A 325 -19.45 -7.61 -10.29
N ILE A 326 -18.51 -7.41 -9.38
CA ILE A 326 -18.04 -6.09 -8.92
C ILE A 326 -16.83 -5.70 -9.76
N ASP A 327 -16.83 -4.50 -10.33
CA ASP A 327 -15.66 -3.98 -11.05
C ASP A 327 -14.67 -3.23 -10.14
N GLN A 328 -13.56 -2.76 -10.70
CA GLN A 328 -12.58 -1.98 -9.93
C GLN A 328 -13.11 -0.60 -9.51
N THR A 329 -14.08 -0.05 -10.25
CA THR A 329 -14.73 1.24 -9.97
C THR A 329 -15.59 1.15 -8.71
N ASP A 330 -16.40 0.11 -8.59
CA ASP A 330 -17.21 -0.24 -7.43
C ASP A 330 -16.37 -0.42 -6.17
N LYS A 331 -15.29 -1.21 -6.27
CA LYS A 331 -14.33 -1.41 -5.17
C LYS A 331 -13.74 -0.09 -4.69
N SER A 332 -13.37 0.78 -5.64
CA SER A 332 -12.87 2.13 -5.37
C SER A 332 -13.92 2.99 -4.66
N ARG A 333 -15.18 3.01 -5.14
CA ARG A 333 -16.28 3.78 -4.52
C ARG A 333 -16.47 3.43 -3.05
N PHE A 334 -16.55 2.13 -2.74
CA PHE A 334 -16.68 1.66 -1.36
C PHE A 334 -15.46 2.02 -0.52
N SER A 335 -14.25 1.83 -1.06
CA SER A 335 -12.99 2.15 -0.37
C SER A 335 -12.89 3.64 0.00
N ILE A 336 -13.26 4.52 -0.93
CA ILE A 336 -13.39 5.97 -0.69
C ILE A 336 -14.42 6.25 0.41
N MET A 337 -15.55 5.56 0.41
CA MET A 337 -16.60 5.75 1.43
C MET A 337 -16.14 5.37 2.83
N VAL A 338 -15.40 4.25 2.98
CA VAL A 338 -14.79 3.88 4.27
C VAL A 338 -13.72 4.89 4.67
N LYS A 339 -12.82 5.30 3.75
CA LYS A 339 -11.80 6.33 4.04
C LYS A 339 -12.43 7.65 4.49
N TRP A 340 -13.58 8.05 3.93
CA TRP A 340 -14.34 9.21 4.41
C TRP A 340 -14.77 9.06 5.87
N TYR A 341 -15.35 7.92 6.26
CA TYR A 341 -15.78 7.72 7.66
C TYR A 341 -14.62 7.70 8.65
N PHE A 342 -13.51 7.05 8.30
CA PHE A 342 -12.29 7.10 9.11
C PHE A 342 -11.70 8.52 9.20
N LEU A 343 -11.81 9.33 8.14
CA LEU A 343 -11.40 10.74 8.16
C LEU A 343 -12.32 11.59 9.05
N ALA A 344 -13.62 11.46 8.86
CA ALA A 344 -14.64 12.27 9.53
C ALA A 344 -14.76 11.95 11.02
N ALA A 345 -14.51 10.70 11.43
CA ALA A 345 -14.33 10.29 12.81
C ALA A 345 -12.98 10.73 13.43
N GLY A 346 -12.11 11.41 12.67
CA GLY A 346 -10.80 11.89 13.14
C GLY A 346 -9.71 10.82 13.26
N ILE A 347 -9.97 9.59 12.84
CA ILE A 347 -9.06 8.44 13.02
C ILE A 347 -7.94 8.44 11.96
N ALA A 348 -8.23 8.86 10.73
CA ALA A 348 -7.30 8.88 9.61
C ALA A 348 -6.91 10.30 9.15
N ASN A 349 -6.88 11.23 10.10
CA ASN A 349 -6.57 12.64 9.86
C ASN A 349 -5.10 12.83 9.42
N GLY A 350 -4.86 13.61 8.37
CA GLY A 350 -3.55 13.81 7.77
C GLY A 350 -3.00 12.60 7.00
N ILE A 351 -3.84 11.57 6.76
CA ILE A 351 -3.52 10.36 5.99
C ILE A 351 -4.28 10.34 4.66
N VAL A 352 -5.61 10.45 4.70
CA VAL A 352 -6.47 10.16 3.55
C VAL A 352 -6.18 11.08 2.35
N LEU A 353 -6.01 12.38 2.60
CA LEU A 353 -5.78 13.37 1.54
C LEU A 353 -4.36 13.31 0.96
N LYS A 354 -3.35 12.94 1.78
CA LYS A 354 -1.96 12.76 1.32
C LYS A 354 -1.82 11.56 0.37
N GLU A 355 -2.52 10.47 0.67
CA GLU A 355 -2.44 9.25 -0.14
C GLU A 355 -3.31 9.28 -1.39
N VAL A 356 -4.56 9.73 -1.26
CA VAL A 356 -5.55 9.62 -2.34
C VAL A 356 -5.57 10.93 -3.10
N LYS A 357 -4.71 11.05 -4.12
CA LYS A 357 -4.71 12.18 -5.06
C LYS A 357 -6.13 12.45 -5.58
N GLY A 358 -6.61 13.69 -5.40
CA GLY A 358 -7.97 14.08 -5.75
C GLY A 358 -9.06 13.39 -4.92
N PHE A 359 -8.85 13.24 -3.61
CA PHE A 359 -9.83 12.64 -2.70
C PHE A 359 -11.17 13.40 -2.69
N PRO A 360 -11.23 14.74 -2.57
CA PRO A 360 -12.49 15.47 -2.54
C PRO A 360 -13.34 15.27 -3.82
N GLU A 361 -12.71 15.29 -4.99
CA GLU A 361 -13.34 15.07 -6.30
C GLU A 361 -13.93 13.66 -6.40
N LYS A 362 -13.14 12.66 -5.97
CA LYS A 362 -13.54 11.25 -5.96
C LYS A 362 -14.67 10.99 -4.97
N PHE A 363 -14.60 11.58 -3.79
CA PHE A 363 -15.63 11.46 -2.76
C PHE A 363 -16.94 12.11 -3.21
N ARG A 364 -16.90 13.30 -3.81
CA ARG A 364 -18.06 13.94 -4.47
C ARG A 364 -18.72 13.01 -5.51
N ALA A 365 -17.93 12.35 -6.35
CA ALA A 365 -18.44 11.40 -7.32
C ALA A 365 -19.07 10.14 -6.69
N VAL A 366 -18.59 9.71 -5.50
CA VAL A 366 -19.22 8.65 -4.71
C VAL A 366 -20.55 9.10 -4.12
N LEU A 367 -20.62 10.31 -3.54
CA LEU A 367 -21.85 10.89 -3.02
C LEU A 367 -22.92 11.06 -4.11
N GLU A 368 -22.57 11.59 -5.28
CA GLU A 368 -23.47 11.68 -6.44
C GLU A 368 -24.01 10.29 -6.85
N PHE A 369 -23.15 9.27 -6.85
CA PHE A 369 -23.56 7.91 -7.17
C PHE A 369 -24.54 7.35 -6.13
N ILE A 370 -24.26 7.54 -4.83
CA ILE A 370 -25.15 7.12 -3.73
C ILE A 370 -26.50 7.82 -3.85
N ALA A 371 -26.53 9.13 -4.09
CA ALA A 371 -27.77 9.88 -4.27
C ALA A 371 -28.60 9.33 -5.46
N ARG A 372 -27.98 9.13 -6.64
CA ARG A 372 -28.63 8.49 -7.80
C ARG A 372 -29.16 7.08 -7.48
N ARG A 373 -28.52 6.35 -6.56
CA ARG A 373 -28.89 4.99 -6.12
C ARG A 373 -30.01 4.96 -5.09
N MET A 374 -30.18 6.03 -4.31
CA MET A 374 -31.33 6.26 -3.42
C MET A 374 -32.57 6.68 -4.21
N GLY A 375 -32.38 7.50 -5.26
CA GLY A 375 -33.44 7.98 -6.14
C GLY A 375 -34.04 9.30 -5.65
N SER A 376 -34.56 10.12 -6.58
CA SER A 376 -34.86 11.53 -6.34
C SER A 376 -35.87 11.84 -5.23
N ALA A 377 -36.69 10.86 -4.82
CA ALA A 377 -37.64 11.02 -3.71
C ALA A 377 -37.01 10.82 -2.31
N ALA A 378 -35.82 10.23 -2.23
CA ALA A 378 -35.08 9.96 -0.99
C ALA A 378 -33.79 10.79 -0.86
N VAL A 379 -33.51 11.65 -1.84
CA VAL A 379 -32.36 12.55 -1.87
C VAL A 379 -32.81 13.93 -1.40
N GLN A 380 -32.16 14.47 -0.36
CA GLN A 380 -32.30 15.86 0.04
C GLN A 380 -31.98 16.77 -1.15
N PRO A 381 -32.87 17.70 -1.55
CA PRO A 381 -32.59 18.62 -2.65
C PRO A 381 -31.43 19.55 -2.27
N PRO A 382 -30.71 20.13 -3.26
CA PRO A 382 -29.79 21.23 -2.98
C PRO A 382 -30.54 22.35 -2.26
N VAL A 383 -30.00 22.82 -1.13
CA VAL A 383 -30.55 23.91 -0.32
C VAL A 383 -30.29 25.24 -1.03
N ASN A 384 -30.92 25.41 -2.19
CA ASN A 384 -30.95 26.67 -2.89
C ASN A 384 -31.91 27.60 -2.15
N GLN A 385 -31.30 28.61 -1.52
CA GLN A 385 -31.87 29.88 -1.08
C GLN A 385 -33.32 30.06 -1.53
N THR A 386 -34.25 29.93 -0.60
CA THR A 386 -35.66 30.21 -0.83
C THR A 386 -35.81 31.70 -1.13
N LEU A 387 -35.79 32.07 -2.41
CA LEU A 387 -36.44 33.29 -2.85
C LEU A 387 -37.91 33.16 -2.46
N VAL A 388 -38.29 33.95 -1.46
CA VAL A 388 -39.66 34.01 -0.94
C VAL A 388 -40.54 34.58 -2.04
N VAL A 389 -41.10 33.69 -2.86
CA VAL A 389 -42.26 33.99 -3.69
C VAL A 389 -43.48 33.53 -2.92
N GLU A 390 -44.06 34.47 -2.19
CA GLU A 390 -45.29 34.31 -1.44
C GLU A 390 -46.43 33.88 -2.39
N PRO A 391 -47.07 32.71 -2.19
CA PRO A 391 -48.13 32.26 -3.07
C PRO A 391 -49.44 32.99 -2.74
N LEU A 392 -49.79 33.98 -3.57
CA LEU A 392 -51.13 34.59 -3.58
C LEU A 392 -52.20 33.50 -3.70
N ARG A 393 -53.01 33.36 -2.65
CA ARG A 393 -54.16 32.44 -2.63
C ARG A 393 -55.20 32.89 -3.64
N VAL A 394 -55.42 32.10 -4.69
CA VAL A 394 -56.65 32.15 -5.49
C VAL A 394 -57.48 30.91 -5.18
N VAL A 395 -58.63 31.14 -4.54
CA VAL A 395 -59.66 30.12 -4.25
C VAL A 395 -60.73 30.20 -5.33
N ILE A 396 -60.94 29.15 -6.13
CA ILE A 396 -62.27 28.68 -6.59
C ILE A 396 -62.18 27.17 -7.02
N PRO A 397 -63.28 26.41 -7.22
CA PRO A 397 -63.39 25.10 -6.57
C PRO A 397 -63.61 23.89 -7.51
N SER A 398 -63.77 22.73 -6.89
CA SER A 398 -64.05 21.42 -7.48
C SER A 398 -65.23 21.37 -8.45
N VAL A 399 -65.06 20.68 -9.59
CA VAL A 399 -66.13 20.09 -10.40
C VAL A 399 -65.70 18.69 -10.87
N HIS A 400 -66.61 17.72 -10.75
CA HIS A 400 -66.45 16.33 -11.20
C HIS A 400 -66.50 16.17 -12.73
N LYS A 401 -65.77 15.14 -13.25
CA LYS A 401 -66.21 14.05 -14.17
C LYS A 401 -65.02 13.52 -14.98
N ASP A 402 -64.69 12.23 -14.80
CA ASP A 402 -65.04 11.07 -15.66
C ASP A 402 -64.25 10.97 -16.97
N GLN A 403 -63.69 9.77 -17.23
CA GLN A 403 -63.42 9.13 -18.53
C GLN A 403 -62.64 9.96 -19.61
N THR A 404 -61.63 9.45 -20.31
CA THR A 404 -61.59 8.15 -21.00
C THR A 404 -60.16 7.85 -21.50
N GLN A 405 -59.96 6.66 -22.08
CA GLN A 405 -58.77 6.25 -22.83
C GLN A 405 -58.46 7.19 -24.02
N SER A 406 -57.18 7.42 -24.34
CA SER A 406 -56.58 6.88 -25.58
C SER A 406 -55.14 7.35 -25.84
N THR A 407 -54.32 6.36 -26.17
CA THR A 407 -53.27 6.33 -27.21
C THR A 407 -53.04 7.61 -28.03
N SER A 408 -51.79 8.08 -28.09
CA SER A 408 -51.10 8.30 -29.38
C SER A 408 -49.59 8.50 -29.24
N THR A 409 -48.86 7.81 -30.12
CA THR A 409 -47.45 8.02 -30.44
C THR A 409 -47.23 9.33 -31.19
N ALA A 410 -46.16 10.05 -30.89
CA ALA A 410 -45.56 11.01 -31.83
C ALA A 410 -44.05 11.17 -31.59
N THR A 411 -43.26 10.55 -32.46
CA THR A 411 -41.88 10.93 -32.74
C THR A 411 -41.85 12.32 -33.39
N VAL A 412 -40.87 13.17 -33.08
CA VAL A 412 -40.10 14.00 -34.04
C VAL A 412 -39.03 14.79 -33.27
N ALA A 413 -37.89 15.02 -33.93
CA ALA A 413 -36.69 15.63 -33.37
C ALA A 413 -36.42 17.04 -33.94
N CYS A 414 -35.40 17.71 -33.37
CA CYS A 414 -34.65 18.84 -33.97
C CYS A 414 -35.45 20.16 -34.09
N ALA A 415 -34.94 21.35 -33.72
CA ALA A 415 -33.60 21.88 -33.94
C ALA A 415 -33.35 23.18 -33.13
N LYS A 416 -32.09 23.67 -33.12
CA LYS A 416 -31.60 25.08 -33.21
C LYS A 416 -32.43 26.22 -32.56
N THR A 417 -31.88 27.25 -31.92
CA THR A 417 -30.55 27.91 -31.91
C THR A 417 -30.44 28.71 -30.59
N VAL A 418 -29.33 29.29 -30.14
CA VAL A 418 -28.64 30.50 -30.65
C VAL A 418 -27.26 30.57 -29.97
N ALA A 419 -26.24 31.04 -30.70
CA ALA A 419 -24.92 31.33 -30.15
C ALA A 419 -24.81 32.81 -29.73
N LEU A 420 -24.01 33.10 -28.70
CA LEU A 420 -23.33 34.39 -28.58
C LEU A 420 -21.85 34.14 -28.29
N ALA A 421 -21.00 34.72 -29.14
CA ALA A 421 -19.57 34.83 -28.90
C ALA A 421 -19.26 36.22 -28.35
N THR A 422 -18.21 36.36 -27.55
CA THR A 422 -17.61 37.67 -27.30
C THR A 422 -16.09 37.52 -27.23
N THR A 423 -15.43 38.05 -28.25
CA THR A 423 -13.98 38.13 -28.36
C THR A 423 -13.52 39.46 -27.76
N VAL A 424 -12.53 39.44 -26.87
CA VAL A 424 -11.72 40.64 -26.58
C VAL A 424 -10.26 40.24 -26.48
N ALA A 425 -9.43 40.92 -27.24
CA ALA A 425 -7.97 40.92 -27.10
C ALA A 425 -7.52 42.30 -26.62
N ARG A 426 -6.31 42.41 -26.05
CA ARG A 426 -5.21 43.28 -26.55
C ARG A 426 -4.25 43.80 -25.45
N ALA A 427 -2.96 43.78 -25.80
CA ALA A 427 -1.82 44.62 -25.39
C ALA A 427 -1.26 44.65 -23.94
N THR A 428 -0.02 44.15 -23.83
CA THR A 428 1.23 44.94 -23.63
C THR A 428 1.31 46.04 -22.56
N SER A 429 2.18 45.84 -21.56
CA SER A 429 3.36 46.71 -21.30
C SER A 429 4.32 46.11 -20.26
N SER A 430 5.62 46.37 -20.43
CA SER A 430 6.67 46.19 -19.40
C SER A 430 6.78 47.45 -18.54
N PRO A 431 7.58 47.40 -17.46
CA PRO A 431 8.67 48.38 -17.40
C PRO A 431 10.02 47.81 -16.93
N LEU A 432 11.11 48.46 -17.37
CA LEU A 432 12.43 48.40 -16.75
C LEU A 432 12.46 49.26 -15.48
N THR A 433 13.38 48.95 -14.57
CA THR A 433 14.15 49.98 -13.85
C THR A 433 15.55 49.44 -13.55
N ASP A 434 16.58 50.11 -14.09
CA ASP A 434 17.95 50.08 -13.56
C ASP A 434 17.99 50.66 -12.14
N TYR A 435 19.01 50.33 -11.34
CA TYR A 435 19.69 51.33 -10.51
C TYR A 435 21.12 50.90 -10.14
N ASP A 436 22.02 51.88 -10.10
CA ASP A 436 23.47 51.74 -9.98
C ASP A 436 24.01 51.25 -8.61
N SER A 437 25.24 50.73 -8.65
CA SER A 437 26.14 50.63 -7.50
C SER A 437 26.53 52.01 -6.94
N PRO A 438 27.11 52.08 -5.73
CA PRO A 438 28.54 52.35 -5.76
C PRO A 438 29.39 51.61 -4.71
N THR A 439 30.65 51.39 -5.10
CA THR A 439 31.79 51.01 -4.27
C THR A 439 32.06 52.05 -3.18
N THR A 440 32.59 51.63 -2.03
CA THR A 440 33.36 52.54 -1.14
C THR A 440 34.46 51.78 -0.41
N ASP A 441 35.71 52.03 -0.80
CA ASP A 441 36.89 51.71 0.01
C ASP A 441 36.91 52.54 1.30
N TYR A 442 37.28 51.93 2.43
CA TYR A 442 37.94 52.67 3.51
C TYR A 442 39.09 51.85 4.10
N ASN A 443 40.20 52.55 4.30
CA ASN A 443 41.53 51.99 4.55
C ASN A 443 42.09 52.62 5.84
N LEU A 444 42.76 51.81 6.68
CA LEU A 444 43.57 52.21 7.84
C LEU A 444 42.85 52.90 9.05
N PRO A 445 43.50 53.01 10.24
CA PRO A 445 44.86 52.61 10.58
C PRO A 445 45.03 51.62 11.75
N SER A 446 46.18 50.97 11.76
CA SER A 446 46.74 50.27 12.93
C SER A 446 46.92 51.21 14.14
N GLN A 447 46.58 50.73 15.34
CA GLN A 447 47.18 51.24 16.57
C GLN A 447 48.04 50.16 17.23
N GLN A 448 49.31 50.50 17.46
CA GLN A 448 50.16 49.79 18.41
C GLN A 448 49.68 50.11 19.82
N GLN A 449 49.51 49.10 20.68
CA GLN A 449 49.56 49.30 22.13
C GLN A 449 50.59 48.37 22.77
N THR A 450 51.62 49.04 23.25
CA THR A 450 52.57 48.72 24.31
C THR A 450 52.22 47.52 25.20
N ALA A 451 53.19 46.62 25.35
CA ALA A 451 53.19 45.63 26.41
C ALA A 451 53.15 46.28 27.80
N LEU A 452 52.22 45.84 28.64
CA LEU A 452 52.25 46.06 30.09
C LEU A 452 52.17 44.72 30.83
N THR A 453 52.91 44.66 31.92
CA THR A 453 53.18 43.47 32.72
C THR A 453 51.96 42.98 33.52
N PRO A 454 51.92 41.68 33.88
CA PRO A 454 50.71 41.05 34.43
C PRO A 454 50.43 41.54 35.86
N ARG A 455 49.30 42.24 36.04
CA ARG A 455 48.72 42.46 37.38
C ARG A 455 47.76 41.33 37.72
N ALA A 456 47.87 40.83 38.95
CA ALA A 456 47.16 39.65 39.43
C ALA A 456 45.63 39.78 39.31
N ALA A 457 45.00 38.69 38.88
CA ALA A 457 43.60 38.68 38.48
C ALA A 457 42.63 38.87 39.66
N LYS A 458 41.81 39.91 39.57
CA LYS A 458 40.40 39.83 39.95
C LYS A 458 39.61 39.93 38.65
N ARG A 459 39.12 38.80 38.13
CA ARG A 459 38.29 38.77 36.92
C ARG A 459 37.06 39.63 37.18
N SER A 460 36.87 40.69 36.40
CA SER A 460 35.59 41.45 36.43
C SER A 460 34.48 40.51 35.95
N ALA A 461 33.26 40.71 36.42
CA ALA A 461 32.09 39.98 35.89
C ALA A 461 31.93 40.23 34.37
N GLU A 462 32.45 41.36 33.88
CA GLU A 462 32.45 41.76 32.48
C GLU A 462 33.32 40.87 31.58
N ASP A 463 34.47 40.36 32.08
CA ASP A 463 35.33 39.43 31.31
C ASP A 463 34.62 38.10 31.05
N VAL A 464 33.79 37.64 31.99
CA VAL A 464 33.01 36.40 31.86
C VAL A 464 31.94 36.57 30.79
N ALA A 465 31.23 37.69 30.80
CA ALA A 465 30.24 38.03 29.78
C ALA A 465 30.87 38.13 28.38
N PHE A 466 32.08 38.70 28.27
CA PHE A 466 32.77 38.83 26.98
C PHE A 466 33.19 37.48 26.38
N GLU A 467 33.69 36.54 27.19
CA GLU A 467 34.06 35.21 26.69
C GLU A 467 32.85 34.32 26.39
N ASP A 468 31.73 34.45 27.12
CA ASP A 468 30.49 33.76 26.76
C ASP A 468 29.88 34.33 25.46
N LEU A 469 29.97 35.65 25.22
CA LEU A 469 29.63 36.25 23.93
C LEU A 469 30.52 35.71 22.79
N ARG A 470 31.84 35.57 23.04
CA ARG A 470 32.79 35.03 22.07
C ARG A 470 32.52 33.55 21.73
N LYS A 471 32.17 32.72 22.72
CA LYS A 471 31.73 31.34 22.49
C LYS A 471 30.47 31.30 21.65
N SER A 472 29.48 32.14 21.99
CA SER A 472 28.20 32.22 21.27
C SER A 472 28.43 32.55 19.78
N PHE A 473 29.29 33.53 19.48
CA PHE A 473 29.63 33.89 18.11
C PHE A 473 30.43 32.80 17.37
N ALA A 474 31.31 32.08 18.06
CA ALA A 474 32.02 30.92 17.49
C ALA A 474 31.06 29.75 17.18
N GLU A 475 30.04 29.54 18.01
CA GLU A 475 28.99 28.56 17.77
C GLU A 475 28.07 28.98 16.62
N GLU A 476 27.68 30.25 16.54
CA GLU A 476 26.93 30.81 15.40
C GLU A 476 27.68 30.59 14.07
N GLN A 477 28.97 30.91 14.00
CA GLN A 477 29.79 30.62 12.82
C GLN A 477 29.91 29.13 12.51
N ARG A 478 29.87 28.24 13.51
CA ARG A 478 29.87 26.79 13.32
C ARG A 478 28.55 26.34 12.69
N LEU A 479 27.42 26.83 13.21
CA LEU A 479 26.09 26.52 12.73
C LEU A 479 25.85 27.04 11.31
N THR A 480 26.28 28.26 10.97
CA THR A 480 26.19 28.78 9.59
C THR A 480 26.91 27.88 8.59
N LYS A 481 28.14 27.44 8.89
CA LYS A 481 28.89 26.49 8.04
C LYS A 481 28.21 25.12 7.92
N GLU A 482 27.48 24.71 8.95
CA GLU A 482 26.72 23.46 8.96
C GLU A 482 25.45 23.58 8.09
N VAL A 483 24.77 24.73 8.13
CA VAL A 483 23.65 25.08 7.24
C VAL A 483 24.10 25.16 5.78
N ASP A 484 25.19 25.86 5.48
CA ASP A 484 25.73 25.97 4.11
C ASP A 484 26.08 24.59 3.53
N LYS A 485 26.66 23.70 4.36
CA LYS A 485 26.95 22.32 3.98
C LYS A 485 25.69 21.49 3.74
N MET A 486 24.63 21.69 4.54
CA MET A 486 23.34 21.02 4.30
C MET A 486 22.67 21.52 3.02
N ASN A 487 22.73 22.82 2.72
CA ASN A 487 22.20 23.39 1.49
C ASN A 487 22.91 22.81 0.25
N ALA A 488 24.24 22.76 0.25
CA ALA A 488 25.01 22.13 -0.83
C ALA A 488 24.68 20.63 -1.02
N ASN A 489 24.41 19.90 0.07
CA ASN A 489 23.96 18.51 -0.01
C ASN A 489 22.54 18.38 -0.61
N LEU A 490 21.62 19.30 -0.27
CA LEU A 490 20.27 19.32 -0.84
C LEU A 490 20.27 19.65 -2.33
N GLU A 491 21.11 20.60 -2.77
CA GLU A 491 21.29 20.93 -4.19
C GLU A 491 21.82 19.73 -5.00
N ASN A 492 22.83 19.02 -4.48
CA ASN A 492 23.34 17.78 -5.09
C ASN A 492 22.25 16.70 -5.19
N LEU A 493 21.47 16.48 -4.14
CA LEU A 493 20.39 15.49 -4.14
C LEU A 493 19.26 15.83 -5.11
N ASP A 494 18.89 17.11 -5.27
CA ASP A 494 17.88 17.48 -6.27
C ASP A 494 18.45 17.39 -7.71
N ALA A 495 19.73 17.68 -7.92
CA ALA A 495 20.39 17.46 -9.20
C ALA A 495 20.42 15.95 -9.59
N GLU A 496 20.76 15.05 -8.65
CA GLU A 496 20.68 13.60 -8.86
C GLU A 496 19.25 13.14 -9.18
N ARG A 497 18.26 13.65 -8.43
CA ARG A 497 16.84 13.38 -8.65
C ARG A 497 16.36 13.85 -10.02
N GLN A 498 16.76 15.04 -10.46
CA GLN A 498 16.43 15.56 -11.81
C GLN A 498 17.09 14.71 -12.91
N ALA A 499 18.35 14.32 -12.73
CA ALA A 499 19.04 13.43 -13.68
C ALA A 499 18.36 12.05 -13.79
N PHE A 500 17.94 11.47 -12.66
CA PHE A 500 17.19 10.21 -12.64
C PHE A 500 15.84 10.34 -13.37
N LEU A 501 15.08 11.41 -13.12
CA LEU A 501 13.80 11.64 -13.79
C LEU A 501 13.97 11.79 -15.30
N ALA A 502 14.99 12.53 -15.77
CA ALA A 502 15.29 12.67 -17.19
C ALA A 502 15.72 11.34 -17.85
N GLN A 503 16.48 10.49 -17.13
CA GLN A 503 16.83 9.16 -17.59
C GLN A 503 15.60 8.24 -17.69
N TRP A 504 14.73 8.27 -16.68
CA TRP A 504 13.49 7.50 -16.64
C TRP A 504 12.55 7.92 -17.78
N GLU A 505 12.39 9.22 -18.04
CA GLU A 505 11.53 9.73 -19.10
C GLU A 505 12.03 9.33 -20.50
N ARG A 506 13.35 9.32 -20.73
CA ARG A 506 13.94 8.74 -21.96
C ARG A 506 13.61 7.26 -22.12
N GLN A 507 13.85 6.46 -21.09
CA GLN A 507 13.59 5.00 -21.14
C GLN A 507 12.10 4.71 -21.37
N HIS A 508 11.22 5.43 -20.67
CA HIS A 508 9.77 5.31 -20.84
C HIS A 508 9.34 5.69 -22.26
N SER A 509 9.88 6.79 -22.81
CA SER A 509 9.61 7.22 -24.19
C SER A 509 10.10 6.20 -25.23
N GLU A 510 11.27 5.61 -25.04
CA GLU A 510 11.81 4.56 -25.91
C GLU A 510 10.95 3.29 -25.91
N VAL A 511 10.51 2.85 -24.72
CA VAL A 511 9.59 1.71 -24.57
C VAL A 511 8.24 1.99 -25.23
N MET A 512 7.71 3.20 -25.08
CA MET A 512 6.44 3.60 -25.69
C MET A 512 6.53 3.67 -27.23
N GLU A 513 7.64 4.15 -27.80
CA GLU A 513 7.83 4.13 -29.25
C GLU A 513 8.07 2.71 -29.79
N LYS A 514 8.79 1.85 -29.04
CA LYS A 514 8.90 0.41 -29.37
C LYS A 514 7.52 -0.26 -29.40
N LYS A 515 6.67 0.01 -28.41
CA LYS A 515 5.27 -0.46 -28.38
C LYS A 515 4.47 0.04 -29.59
N ARG A 516 4.61 1.34 -29.94
CA ARG A 516 3.93 1.94 -31.09
C ARG A 516 4.32 1.29 -32.43
N ARG A 517 5.59 0.91 -32.59
CA ARG A 517 6.07 0.14 -33.76
C ARG A 517 5.42 -1.24 -33.81
N VAL A 518 5.50 -2.01 -32.72
CA VAL A 518 4.87 -3.35 -32.64
C VAL A 518 3.37 -3.31 -32.93
N ASP A 519 2.64 -2.33 -32.41
CA ASP A 519 1.21 -2.18 -32.69
C ASP A 519 0.91 -1.78 -34.16
N ASN A 520 1.83 -1.07 -34.83
CA ASN A 520 1.72 -0.80 -36.26
C ASN A 520 2.07 -2.04 -37.11
N ASP A 521 3.11 -2.79 -36.75
CA ASP A 521 3.47 -4.05 -37.43
C ASP A 521 2.31 -5.06 -37.34
N ARG A 522 1.67 -5.17 -36.16
CA ARG A 522 0.46 -6.00 -35.97
C ARG A 522 -0.71 -5.55 -36.84
N LYS A 523 -0.90 -4.25 -37.10
CA LYS A 523 -1.92 -3.75 -38.04
C LYS A 523 -1.57 -4.15 -39.47
N THR A 524 -0.31 -4.03 -39.88
CA THR A 524 0.17 -4.42 -41.21
C THR A 524 -0.02 -5.93 -41.44
N VAL A 525 0.36 -6.77 -40.47
CA VAL A 525 0.14 -8.23 -40.54
C VAL A 525 -1.35 -8.57 -40.65
N ARG A 526 -2.22 -7.95 -39.83
CA ARG A 526 -3.68 -8.15 -39.92
C ARG A 526 -4.24 -7.74 -41.28
N LYS A 527 -3.79 -6.61 -41.84
CA LYS A 527 -4.20 -6.17 -43.18
C LYS A 527 -3.78 -7.20 -44.23
N ASN A 528 -2.52 -7.65 -44.22
CA ASN A 528 -2.01 -8.65 -45.16
C ASN A 528 -2.76 -10.00 -45.07
N ILE A 529 -3.21 -10.40 -43.87
CA ILE A 529 -4.06 -11.59 -43.70
C ILE A 529 -5.43 -11.37 -44.35
N ILE A 530 -6.10 -10.25 -44.07
CA ILE A 530 -7.41 -9.91 -44.66
C ILE A 530 -7.34 -9.85 -46.19
N ASP A 531 -6.31 -9.20 -46.74
CA ASP A 531 -6.11 -9.06 -48.18
C ASP A 531 -5.82 -10.43 -48.83
N LYS A 532 -5.03 -11.31 -48.18
CA LYS A 532 -4.85 -12.71 -48.63
C LYS A 532 -6.14 -13.52 -48.59
N THR A 533 -6.94 -13.41 -47.52
CA THR A 533 -8.21 -14.15 -47.41
C THR A 533 -9.22 -13.71 -48.48
N ARG A 534 -9.21 -12.44 -48.88
CA ARG A 534 -10.04 -11.91 -49.99
C ARG A 534 -9.56 -12.32 -51.39
N ALA A 535 -8.29 -12.69 -51.52
CA ALA A 535 -7.69 -13.08 -52.80
C ALA A 535 -7.87 -14.58 -53.15
N ILE A 536 -8.48 -15.37 -52.24
CA ILE A 536 -8.87 -16.75 -52.53
C ILE A 536 -10.16 -16.68 -53.36
N PRO A 537 -10.16 -17.12 -54.64
CA PRO A 537 -11.38 -17.13 -55.44
C PRO A 537 -12.42 -18.06 -54.81
N ASP A 538 -13.69 -17.64 -54.79
CA ASP A 538 -14.79 -18.41 -54.22
C ASP A 538 -15.10 -19.61 -55.14
N ILE A 539 -14.46 -20.75 -54.88
CA ILE A 539 -14.71 -22.01 -55.58
C ILE A 539 -16.05 -22.55 -55.09
N ARG A 540 -17.12 -22.06 -55.70
CA ARG A 540 -18.46 -22.65 -55.66
C ARG A 540 -18.77 -23.20 -57.04
N GLU A 541 -18.85 -24.52 -57.12
CA GLU A 541 -19.40 -25.27 -58.25
C GLU A 541 -20.91 -25.05 -58.40
#